data_AF-A0A9E0EUL8-F1
#
_entry.id   AF-A0A9E0EUL8-F1
#
_cell.length_a   1.000
_cell.length_b   1.000
_cell.length_c   1.000
_cell.angle_alpha   90.00
_cell.angle_beta   90.00
_cell.angle_gamma   90.00
#
_symmetry.space_group_name_H-M   'P 1'
#
loop_
_entity.id
_entity.type
_entity.pdbx_description
1 polymer ?
#
loop_
_entity_poly.entity_id
_entity_poly.type
_entity_poly.pdbx_seq_one_letter_code
_entity_poly.pdbx_strand_id
1 'polypeptide(L)'
;MTFSDALLKEWAAKLNCGFPQVAEVFVDCMTDATRQLTPQGFDAYLEEAHFLGRMGRGVEPVLIFLQEWPQVATLCGETVLPTLSSAIRVLYKSPNGNAITALLQNLIAIAKRLPTHTIFKQYLHLSNDLMERTSVSIHGTHKSYASPSLVDFFQQSPYLLSQLSIDGLKNWVEYGIRNYGHHPERQRDYFTVQSADSKAVLQRERHGTLLVDHMRALDLYLLGFWQDAAYLVPYSLGFDELRKPVPYFDKFG
;
A
#
# COMPACT_ATOMS: atom_id res chain seq x y z
N MET A 1 -25.11 -15.89 -2.06
CA MET A 1 -24.80 -16.16 -3.47
C MET A 1 -24.27 -17.58 -3.52
N THR A 2 -24.83 -18.43 -4.36
CA THR A 2 -24.40 -19.84 -4.52
C THR A 2 -23.93 -19.97 -5.96
N PHE A 3 -22.65 -20.28 -6.18
CA PHE A 3 -22.08 -20.46 -7.52
C PHE A 3 -22.28 -21.89 -8.00
N SER A 4 -22.35 -22.09 -9.30
CA SER A 4 -22.40 -23.44 -9.87
C SER A 4 -21.03 -24.12 -9.79
N ASP A 5 -21.01 -25.44 -9.67
CA ASP A 5 -19.77 -26.22 -9.65
C ASP A 5 -18.91 -26.02 -10.90
N ALA A 6 -19.54 -25.79 -12.06
CA ALA A 6 -18.84 -25.51 -13.30
C ALA A 6 -18.07 -24.20 -13.24
N LEU A 7 -18.69 -23.14 -12.69
CA LEU A 7 -18.07 -21.83 -12.54
C LEU A 7 -16.93 -21.86 -11.51
N LEU A 8 -17.13 -22.54 -10.39
CA LEU A 8 -16.08 -22.72 -9.37
C LEU A 8 -14.86 -23.47 -9.94
N LYS A 9 -15.08 -24.49 -10.79
CA LYS A 9 -14.00 -25.19 -11.50
C LYS A 9 -13.26 -24.30 -12.48
N GLU A 10 -13.97 -23.43 -13.21
CA GLU A 10 -13.34 -22.46 -14.12
C GLU A 10 -12.43 -21.49 -13.35
N TRP A 11 -12.93 -20.90 -12.26
CA TRP A 11 -12.15 -19.98 -11.44
C TRP A 11 -10.95 -20.68 -10.77
N ALA A 12 -11.13 -21.91 -10.30
CA ALA A 12 -10.03 -22.70 -9.74
C ALA A 12 -8.97 -23.01 -10.81
N ALA A 13 -9.38 -23.25 -12.06
CA ALA A 13 -8.48 -23.47 -13.19
C ALA A 13 -7.73 -22.19 -13.61
N LYS A 14 -8.34 -21.01 -13.50
CA LYS A 14 -7.65 -19.71 -13.69
C LYS A 14 -6.64 -19.46 -12.58
N LEU A 15 -7.05 -19.60 -11.32
CA LEU A 15 -6.20 -19.41 -10.15
C LEU A 15 -5.02 -20.39 -10.14
N ASN A 16 -5.27 -21.66 -10.50
CA ASN A 16 -4.27 -22.72 -10.69
C ASN A 16 -3.18 -22.74 -9.59
N CYS A 17 -3.63 -22.81 -8.33
CA CYS A 17 -2.77 -22.85 -7.15
C CYS A 17 -2.89 -24.20 -6.47
N GLY A 18 -1.75 -24.85 -6.21
CA GLY A 18 -1.69 -26.18 -5.62
C GLY A 18 -1.68 -26.21 -4.09
N PHE A 19 -1.78 -25.07 -3.41
CA PHE A 19 -1.74 -25.04 -1.95
C PHE A 19 -3.08 -25.49 -1.35
N PRO A 20 -3.11 -26.52 -0.48
CA PRO A 20 -4.35 -26.98 0.16
C PRO A 20 -5.08 -25.88 0.95
N GLN A 21 -4.32 -25.01 1.62
CA GLN A 21 -4.87 -23.90 2.40
C GLN A 21 -5.62 -22.88 1.52
N VAL A 22 -5.23 -22.73 0.24
CA VAL A 22 -5.96 -21.88 -0.70
C VAL A 22 -7.29 -22.53 -1.08
N ALA A 23 -7.34 -23.85 -1.23
CA ALA A 23 -8.58 -24.57 -1.51
C ALA A 23 -9.58 -24.46 -0.34
N GLU A 24 -9.10 -24.44 0.91
CA GLU A 24 -9.93 -24.29 2.11
C GLU A 24 -10.70 -22.96 2.15
N VAL A 25 -10.08 -21.87 1.68
CA VAL A 25 -10.68 -20.52 1.70
C VAL A 25 -11.28 -20.09 0.34
N PHE A 26 -11.15 -20.93 -0.69
CA PHE A 26 -11.41 -20.56 -2.07
C PHE A 26 -12.83 -20.03 -2.28
N VAL A 27 -13.85 -20.79 -1.87
CA VAL A 27 -15.26 -20.44 -2.12
C VAL A 27 -15.64 -19.13 -1.42
N ASP A 28 -15.17 -18.93 -0.19
CA ASP A 28 -15.44 -17.72 0.58
C ASP A 28 -14.76 -16.50 -0.06
N CYS A 29 -13.50 -16.63 -0.48
CA CYS A 29 -12.77 -15.56 -1.16
C CYS A 29 -13.42 -15.20 -2.51
N MET A 30 -13.86 -16.18 -3.31
CA MET A 30 -14.56 -15.89 -4.57
C MET A 30 -15.91 -15.20 -4.31
N THR A 31 -16.63 -15.62 -3.27
CA THR A 31 -17.89 -14.98 -2.87
C THR A 31 -17.70 -13.54 -2.45
N ASP A 32 -16.64 -13.24 -1.70
CA ASP A 32 -16.35 -11.89 -1.26
C ASP A 32 -15.84 -11.01 -2.41
N ALA A 33 -14.88 -11.52 -3.18
CA ALA A 33 -14.29 -10.79 -4.31
C ALA A 33 -15.33 -10.40 -5.38
N THR A 34 -16.28 -11.30 -5.72
CA THR A 34 -17.36 -11.00 -6.68
C THR A 34 -18.37 -9.96 -6.19
N ARG A 35 -18.45 -9.69 -4.88
CA ARG A 35 -19.29 -8.62 -4.33
C ARG A 35 -18.61 -7.26 -4.37
N GLN A 36 -17.29 -7.24 -4.27
CA GLN A 36 -16.51 -6.01 -4.12
C GLN A 36 -15.87 -5.53 -5.43
N LEU A 37 -15.59 -6.45 -6.36
CA LEU A 37 -14.90 -6.16 -7.61
C LEU A 37 -15.85 -6.16 -8.81
N THR A 38 -15.52 -5.35 -9.80
CA THR A 38 -16.08 -5.44 -11.14
C THR A 38 -15.71 -6.78 -11.79
N PRO A 39 -16.44 -7.25 -12.83
CA PRO A 39 -16.07 -8.46 -13.55
C PRO A 39 -14.62 -8.45 -14.07
N GLN A 40 -14.16 -7.30 -14.59
CA GLN A 40 -12.78 -7.13 -15.04
C GLN A 40 -11.79 -7.16 -13.86
N GLY A 41 -12.13 -6.50 -12.74
CA GLY A 41 -11.34 -6.52 -11.52
C GLY A 41 -11.21 -7.93 -10.92
N PHE A 42 -12.28 -8.72 -10.98
CA PHE A 42 -12.30 -10.10 -10.51
C PHE A 42 -11.42 -11.03 -11.38
N ASP A 43 -11.46 -10.89 -12.71
CA ASP A 43 -10.54 -11.62 -13.59
C ASP A 43 -9.08 -11.23 -13.30
N ALA A 44 -8.79 -9.93 -13.13
CA ALA A 44 -7.45 -9.48 -12.76
C ALA A 44 -7.00 -9.99 -11.38
N TYR A 45 -7.93 -10.11 -10.43
CA TYR A 45 -7.68 -10.69 -9.11
C TYR A 45 -7.29 -12.17 -9.19
N LEU A 46 -7.94 -12.97 -10.03
CA LEU A 46 -7.57 -14.37 -10.25
C LEU A 46 -6.18 -14.51 -10.88
N GLU A 47 -5.86 -13.68 -11.87
CA GLU A 47 -4.54 -13.66 -12.53
C GLU A 47 -3.42 -13.25 -11.55
N GLU A 48 -3.69 -12.28 -10.67
CA GLU A 48 -2.71 -11.85 -9.67
C GLU A 48 -2.54 -12.91 -8.56
N ALA A 49 -3.63 -13.56 -8.12
CA ALA A 49 -3.56 -14.71 -7.22
C ALA A 49 -2.76 -15.87 -7.83
N HIS A 50 -2.95 -16.14 -9.12
CA HIS A 50 -2.19 -17.14 -9.85
C HIS A 50 -0.70 -16.84 -9.82
N PHE A 51 -0.31 -15.60 -10.13
CA PHE A 51 1.07 -15.16 -10.04
C PHE A 51 1.66 -15.35 -8.64
N LEU A 52 0.95 -14.89 -7.60
CA LEU A 52 1.41 -14.98 -6.21
C LEU A 52 1.53 -16.45 -5.76
N GLY A 53 0.62 -17.33 -6.20
CA GLY A 53 0.72 -18.76 -5.93
C GLY A 53 1.96 -19.42 -6.55
N ARG A 54 2.52 -18.84 -7.61
CA ARG A 54 3.68 -19.38 -8.36
C ARG A 54 5.00 -18.68 -8.10
N MET A 55 5.04 -17.67 -7.25
CA MET A 55 6.23 -16.85 -7.01
C MET A 55 7.33 -17.56 -6.20
N GLY A 56 7.08 -18.77 -5.68
CA GLY A 56 8.05 -19.53 -4.89
C GLY A 56 8.33 -18.95 -3.49
N ARG A 57 7.37 -18.23 -2.89
CA ARG A 57 7.50 -17.58 -1.55
C ARG A 57 6.58 -18.18 -0.49
N GLY A 58 6.16 -19.43 -0.68
CA GLY A 58 5.22 -20.11 0.23
C GLY A 58 3.77 -19.69 0.00
N VAL A 59 2.89 -20.18 0.86
CA VAL A 59 1.43 -20.03 0.74
C VAL A 59 0.90 -18.68 1.28
N GLU A 60 1.63 -18.07 2.21
CA GLU A 60 1.18 -16.89 2.94
C GLU A 60 0.84 -15.68 2.05
N PRO A 61 1.67 -15.28 1.06
CA PRO A 61 1.35 -14.12 0.21
C PRO A 61 0.02 -14.26 -0.53
N VAL A 62 -0.24 -15.44 -1.10
CA VAL A 62 -1.48 -15.67 -1.87
C VAL A 62 -2.70 -15.74 -0.95
N LEU A 63 -2.59 -16.28 0.27
CA LEU A 63 -3.71 -16.28 1.23
C LEU A 63 -4.09 -14.87 1.66
N ILE A 64 -3.12 -14.05 2.06
CA ILE A 64 -3.38 -12.66 2.46
C ILE A 64 -3.97 -11.89 1.28
N PHE A 65 -3.40 -12.06 0.09
CA PHE A 65 -3.93 -11.43 -1.12
C PHE A 65 -5.39 -11.81 -1.37
N LEU A 66 -5.73 -13.10 -1.31
CA LEU A 66 -7.08 -13.56 -1.59
C LEU A 66 -8.10 -12.94 -0.62
N GLN A 67 -7.72 -12.76 0.65
CA GLN A 67 -8.58 -12.22 1.69
C GLN A 67 -8.70 -10.69 1.62
N GLU A 68 -7.60 -9.98 1.38
CA GLU A 68 -7.53 -8.54 1.63
C GLU A 68 -7.62 -7.70 0.35
N TRP A 69 -7.22 -8.23 -0.81
CA TRP A 69 -7.13 -7.44 -2.04
C TRP A 69 -8.46 -6.81 -2.49
N PRO A 70 -9.63 -7.50 -2.43
CA PRO A 70 -10.90 -6.89 -2.79
C PRO A 70 -11.26 -5.68 -1.92
N GLN A 71 -10.90 -5.71 -0.63
CA GLN A 71 -11.16 -4.59 0.28
C GLN A 71 -10.33 -3.34 -0.09
N VAL A 72 -9.13 -3.51 -0.66
CA VAL A 72 -8.33 -2.37 -1.15
C VAL A 72 -9.06 -1.63 -2.27
N ALA A 73 -9.73 -2.36 -3.17
CA ALA A 73 -10.55 -1.76 -4.23
C ALA A 73 -11.71 -0.94 -3.65
N THR A 74 -12.37 -1.47 -2.63
CA THR A 74 -13.45 -0.77 -1.93
C THR A 74 -12.96 0.51 -1.21
N LEU A 75 -11.74 0.48 -0.64
CA LEU A 75 -11.18 1.62 0.11
C LEU A 75 -10.59 2.72 -0.78
N CYS A 76 -9.89 2.34 -1.86
CA CYS A 76 -9.06 3.26 -2.65
C CYS A 76 -9.46 3.34 -4.13
N GLY A 77 -10.42 2.52 -4.56
CA GLY A 77 -10.82 2.35 -5.97
C GLY A 77 -9.99 1.30 -6.71
N GLU A 78 -10.62 0.62 -7.67
CA GLU A 78 -9.97 -0.42 -8.49
C GLU A 78 -8.78 0.10 -9.31
N THR A 79 -8.74 1.40 -9.61
CA THR A 79 -7.66 2.03 -10.39
C THR A 79 -6.29 1.97 -9.70
N VAL A 80 -6.27 1.74 -8.37
CA VAL A 80 -5.03 1.55 -7.60
C VAL A 80 -4.41 0.17 -7.83
N LEU A 81 -5.23 -0.86 -8.09
CA LEU A 81 -4.76 -2.25 -8.13
C LEU A 81 -3.66 -2.51 -9.17
N PRO A 82 -3.70 -1.97 -10.40
CA PRO A 82 -2.60 -2.12 -11.36
C PRO A 82 -1.29 -1.50 -10.88
N THR A 83 -1.37 -0.37 -10.15
CA THR A 83 -0.18 0.30 -9.59
C THR A 83 0.45 -0.57 -8.50
N LEU A 84 -0.37 -1.19 -7.66
CA LEU A 84 0.08 -2.10 -6.62
C LEU A 84 0.66 -3.41 -7.18
N SER A 85 0.00 -4.02 -8.17
CA SER A 85 0.54 -5.20 -8.88
C SER A 85 1.90 -4.88 -9.52
N SER A 86 2.04 -3.71 -10.14
CA SER A 86 3.33 -3.24 -10.68
C SER A 86 4.42 -3.16 -9.60
N ALA A 87 4.10 -2.59 -8.43
CA ALA A 87 5.04 -2.53 -7.30
C ALA A 87 5.45 -3.93 -6.80
N ILE A 88 4.50 -4.87 -6.70
CA ILE A 88 4.78 -6.27 -6.34
C ILE A 88 5.71 -6.93 -7.38
N ARG A 89 5.46 -6.71 -8.68
CA ARG A 89 6.35 -7.22 -9.75
C ARG A 89 7.76 -6.64 -9.66
N VAL A 90 7.91 -5.38 -9.27
CA VAL A 90 9.23 -4.75 -9.05
C VAL A 90 9.95 -5.41 -7.86
N LEU A 91 9.28 -5.59 -6.73
CA LEU A 91 9.84 -6.30 -5.57
C LEU A 91 10.27 -7.72 -5.94
N TYR A 92 9.40 -8.46 -6.65
CA TYR A 92 9.64 -9.84 -7.06
C TYR A 92 10.87 -9.99 -7.96
N LYS A 93 11.08 -9.05 -8.89
CA LYS A 93 12.24 -9.03 -9.81
C LYS A 93 13.53 -8.53 -9.16
N SER A 94 13.50 -8.22 -7.86
CA SER A 94 14.64 -7.74 -7.09
C SER A 94 15.04 -8.74 -5.99
N PRO A 95 16.18 -8.55 -5.32
CA PRO A 95 16.50 -9.32 -4.11
C PRO A 95 15.48 -9.16 -2.97
N ASN A 96 14.59 -8.17 -3.04
CA ASN A 96 13.61 -7.81 -2.01
C ASN A 96 12.26 -8.54 -2.12
N GLY A 97 12.19 -9.65 -2.86
CA GLY A 97 10.93 -10.41 -2.96
C GLY A 97 10.40 -10.95 -1.62
N ASN A 98 11.24 -10.98 -0.56
CA ASN A 98 10.81 -11.30 0.81
C ASN A 98 9.95 -10.19 1.44
N ALA A 99 10.02 -8.96 0.95
CA ALA A 99 9.23 -7.83 1.46
C ALA A 99 7.77 -7.83 0.97
N ILE A 100 7.44 -8.66 -0.03
CA ILE A 100 6.08 -8.76 -0.58
C ILE A 100 5.08 -9.19 0.50
N THR A 101 5.42 -10.20 1.31
CA THR A 101 4.56 -10.64 2.41
C THR A 101 4.30 -9.50 3.39
N ALA A 102 5.33 -8.76 3.80
CA ALA A 102 5.18 -7.64 4.74
C ALA A 102 4.31 -6.51 4.16
N LEU A 103 4.45 -6.20 2.87
CA LEU A 103 3.57 -5.24 2.20
C LEU A 103 2.11 -5.72 2.21
N LEU A 104 1.85 -6.98 1.82
CA LEU A 104 0.51 -7.55 1.79
C LEU A 104 -0.13 -7.61 3.19
N GLN A 105 0.62 -8.04 4.20
CA GLN A 105 0.17 -8.10 5.60
C GLN A 105 -0.30 -6.73 6.13
N ASN A 106 0.33 -5.65 5.69
CA ASN A 106 0.03 -4.29 6.14
C ASN A 106 -0.87 -3.51 5.17
N LEU A 107 -1.28 -4.13 4.07
CA LEU A 107 -1.89 -3.44 2.92
C LEU A 107 -3.18 -2.72 3.29
N ILE A 108 -4.10 -3.36 4.02
CA ILE A 108 -5.36 -2.73 4.44
C ILE A 108 -5.11 -1.54 5.37
N ALA A 109 -4.20 -1.72 6.34
CA ALA A 109 -3.90 -0.66 7.29
C ALA A 109 -3.26 0.54 6.59
N ILE A 110 -2.43 0.31 5.58
CA ILE A 110 -1.89 1.35 4.69
C ILE A 110 -3.01 1.98 3.86
N ALA A 111 -3.85 1.19 3.19
CA ALA A 111 -4.94 1.67 2.34
C ALA A 111 -5.90 2.61 3.08
N LYS A 112 -6.24 2.29 4.34
CA LYS A 112 -7.08 3.14 5.20
C LYS A 112 -6.48 4.53 5.48
N ARG A 113 -5.16 4.72 5.33
CA ARG A 113 -4.48 6.02 5.52
C ARG A 113 -4.21 6.74 4.20
N LEU A 114 -4.38 6.08 3.05
CA LEU A 114 -4.08 6.62 1.72
C LEU A 114 -5.36 6.64 0.87
N PRO A 115 -6.27 7.61 1.11
CA PRO A 115 -7.63 7.57 0.56
C PRO A 115 -7.73 7.84 -0.95
N THR A 116 -6.65 8.27 -1.60
CA THR A 116 -6.64 8.58 -3.04
C THR A 116 -5.56 7.82 -3.78
N HIS A 117 -5.83 7.52 -5.06
CA HIS A 117 -4.86 6.86 -5.93
C HIS A 117 -3.53 7.62 -6.01
N THR A 118 -3.56 8.95 -6.05
CA THR A 118 -2.36 9.79 -6.09
C THR A 118 -1.46 9.57 -4.88
N ILE A 119 -2.02 9.63 -3.67
CA ILE A 119 -1.26 9.46 -2.43
C ILE A 119 -0.77 8.01 -2.29
N PHE A 120 -1.61 7.03 -2.67
CA PHE A 120 -1.23 5.62 -2.68
C PHE A 120 -0.03 5.37 -3.61
N LYS A 121 -0.06 5.94 -4.82
CA LYS A 121 1.02 5.86 -5.79
C LYS A 121 2.31 6.54 -5.27
N GLN A 122 2.20 7.69 -4.60
CA GLN A 122 3.35 8.35 -3.97
C GLN A 122 3.99 7.46 -2.89
N TYR A 123 3.18 6.80 -2.06
CA TYR A 123 3.68 5.84 -1.07
C TYR A 123 4.43 4.69 -1.73
N LEU A 124 3.88 4.05 -2.77
CA LEU A 124 4.56 2.95 -3.47
C LEU A 124 5.85 3.42 -4.17
N HIS A 125 5.87 4.63 -4.72
CA HIS A 125 7.09 5.22 -5.27
C HIS A 125 8.15 5.45 -4.18
N LEU A 126 7.75 5.92 -3.00
CA LEU A 126 8.64 6.08 -1.86
C LEU A 126 9.20 4.74 -1.37
N SER A 127 8.36 3.70 -1.29
CA SER A 127 8.80 2.34 -0.98
C SER A 127 9.83 1.83 -2.00
N ASN A 128 9.61 2.10 -3.28
CA ASN A 128 10.54 1.72 -4.34
C ASN A 128 11.86 2.50 -4.27
N ASP A 129 11.82 3.81 -4.00
CA ASP A 129 13.03 4.62 -3.81
C ASP A 129 13.85 4.12 -2.62
N LEU A 130 13.19 3.84 -1.49
CA LEU A 130 13.81 3.24 -0.32
C LEU A 130 14.47 1.90 -0.68
N MET A 131 13.73 0.99 -1.30
CA MET A 131 14.25 -0.29 -1.76
C MET A 131 15.48 -0.08 -2.64
N GLU A 132 15.39 0.83 -3.61
CA GLU A 132 16.43 1.03 -4.59
C GLU A 132 17.72 1.57 -3.99
N ARG A 133 17.62 2.55 -3.08
CA ARG A 133 18.78 3.25 -2.51
C ARG A 133 19.42 2.51 -1.33
N THR A 134 18.73 1.51 -0.79
CA THR A 134 19.23 0.71 0.35
C THR A 134 19.58 -0.73 -0.01
N SER A 135 19.29 -1.16 -1.24
CA SER A 135 19.78 -2.43 -1.78
C SER A 135 21.21 -2.28 -2.29
N VAL A 136 22.11 -3.19 -1.89
CA VAL A 136 23.55 -3.09 -2.18
C VAL A 136 23.94 -3.94 -3.40
N SER A 137 24.85 -3.43 -4.23
CA SER A 137 25.54 -4.20 -5.27
C SER A 137 27.02 -4.34 -4.90
N ILE A 138 27.56 -5.56 -4.91
CA ILE A 138 29.00 -5.79 -4.71
C ILE A 138 29.80 -5.55 -6.00
N HIS A 139 29.16 -5.65 -7.18
CA HIS A 139 29.83 -5.57 -8.49
C HIS A 139 29.26 -4.50 -9.43
N GLY A 140 28.51 -3.54 -8.92
CA GLY A 140 28.09 -2.31 -9.62
C GLY A 140 26.98 -2.46 -10.66
N THR A 141 26.70 -3.66 -11.18
CA THR A 141 25.69 -3.87 -12.25
C THR A 141 24.37 -4.46 -11.76
N HIS A 142 24.39 -5.33 -10.75
CA HIS A 142 23.17 -5.94 -10.20
C HIS A 142 23.11 -5.78 -8.68
N LYS A 143 21.98 -5.31 -8.16
CA LYS A 143 21.69 -5.33 -6.71
C LYS A 143 21.71 -6.78 -6.26
N SER A 144 22.67 -7.13 -5.40
CA SER A 144 22.92 -8.50 -4.95
C SER A 144 22.26 -8.77 -3.60
N TYR A 145 22.08 -7.72 -2.79
CA TYR A 145 21.53 -7.82 -1.45
C TYR A 145 20.25 -7.01 -1.34
N ALA A 146 19.27 -7.60 -0.65
CA ALA A 146 18.05 -6.91 -0.29
C ALA A 146 18.34 -5.70 0.61
N SER A 147 17.47 -4.71 0.54
CA SER A 147 17.38 -3.64 1.52
C SER A 147 17.27 -4.25 2.92
N PRO A 148 18.12 -3.84 3.88
CA PRO A 148 18.04 -4.37 5.23
C PRO A 148 16.83 -3.83 6.00
N SER A 149 16.14 -2.80 5.50
CA SER A 149 15.10 -2.05 6.22
C SER A 149 13.72 -2.01 5.53
N LEU A 150 13.59 -2.48 4.29
CA LEU A 150 12.32 -2.39 3.56
C LEU A 150 11.18 -3.18 4.21
N VAL A 151 11.49 -4.35 4.77
CA VAL A 151 10.52 -5.15 5.53
C VAL A 151 10.04 -4.37 6.75
N ASP A 152 10.98 -3.81 7.52
CA ASP A 152 10.68 -3.00 8.71
C ASP A 152 9.85 -1.77 8.34
N PHE A 153 10.16 -1.13 7.21
CA PHE A 153 9.39 0.00 6.71
C PHE A 153 7.93 -0.37 6.42
N PHE A 154 7.66 -1.50 5.75
CA PHE A 154 6.28 -1.96 5.51
C PHE A 154 5.56 -2.29 6.82
N GLN A 155 6.22 -2.93 7.77
CA GLN A 155 5.65 -3.24 9.09
C GLN A 155 5.33 -1.98 9.91
N GLN A 156 6.16 -0.94 9.82
CA GLN A 156 5.94 0.34 10.53
C GLN A 156 5.04 1.30 9.76
N SER A 157 4.76 1.06 8.48
CA SER A 157 4.00 1.98 7.63
C SER A 157 2.63 2.36 8.20
N PRO A 158 1.81 1.45 8.77
CA PRO A 158 0.55 1.84 9.40
C PRO A 158 0.73 2.86 10.53
N TYR A 159 1.74 2.67 11.38
CA TYR A 159 2.05 3.60 12.46
C TYR A 159 2.59 4.93 11.91
N LEU A 160 3.53 4.90 10.97
CA LEU A 160 4.11 6.11 10.39
C LEU A 160 3.06 6.96 9.66
N LEU A 161 2.20 6.33 8.85
CA LEU A 161 1.05 6.96 8.20
C LEU A 161 -0.05 7.37 9.19
N SER A 162 0.05 6.95 10.46
CA SER A 162 -0.81 7.47 11.51
C SER A 162 -0.33 8.79 12.09
N GLN A 163 0.96 9.08 11.96
CA GLN A 163 1.59 10.26 12.56
C GLN A 163 2.00 11.32 11.53
N LEU A 164 2.27 10.92 10.28
CA LEU A 164 2.84 11.77 9.25
C LEU A 164 1.92 11.88 8.03
N SER A 165 1.96 13.06 7.40
CA SER A 165 1.51 13.19 6.01
C SER A 165 2.46 12.41 5.07
N ILE A 166 2.04 12.21 3.82
CA ILE A 166 2.90 11.54 2.83
C ILE A 166 4.23 12.31 2.59
N ASP A 167 4.20 13.64 2.65
CA ASP A 167 5.38 14.49 2.54
C ASP A 167 6.28 14.38 3.79
N GLY A 168 5.68 14.36 4.99
CA GLY A 168 6.42 14.13 6.23
C GLY A 168 7.08 12.75 6.25
N LEU A 169 6.37 11.73 5.76
CA LEU A 169 6.92 10.38 5.60
C LEU A 169 8.10 10.37 4.62
N LYS A 170 7.98 11.06 3.48
CA LYS A 170 9.07 11.21 2.51
C LYS A 170 10.32 11.84 3.14
N ASN A 171 10.16 12.93 3.89
CA ASN A 171 11.27 13.58 4.58
C ASN A 171 11.92 12.67 5.63
N TRP A 172 11.09 11.93 6.38
CA TRP A 172 11.56 10.96 7.36
C TRP A 172 12.34 9.81 6.69
N VAL A 173 11.86 9.26 5.56
CA VAL A 173 12.56 8.22 4.80
C VAL A 173 13.88 8.76 4.23
N GLU A 174 13.88 9.97 3.65
CA GLU A 174 15.08 10.61 3.08
C GLU A 174 16.17 10.77 4.15
N TYR A 175 15.80 11.22 5.35
CA TYR A 175 16.74 11.32 6.46
C TYR A 175 17.34 9.96 6.83
N GLY A 176 16.52 8.91 6.88
CA GLY A 176 16.98 7.55 7.19
C GLY A 176 17.98 7.01 6.16
N ILE A 177 17.68 7.19 4.88
CA ILE A 177 18.56 6.76 3.77
C ILE A 177 19.88 7.53 3.83
N ARG A 178 19.83 8.86 3.95
CA ARG A 178 21.01 9.73 3.92
C ARG A 178 21.97 9.46 5.07
N ASN A 179 21.47 9.23 6.29
CA ASN A 179 22.31 9.12 7.48
C ASN A 179 22.74 7.69 7.81
N TYR A 180 22.01 6.67 7.34
CA TYR A 180 22.29 5.26 7.67
C TYR A 180 22.46 4.34 6.45
N GLY A 181 22.63 4.88 5.24
CA GLY A 181 22.79 4.09 4.01
C GLY A 181 23.91 3.05 4.04
N HIS A 182 24.98 3.29 4.80
CA HIS A 182 26.15 2.39 4.91
C HIS A 182 26.18 1.54 6.19
N HIS A 183 25.14 1.59 7.03
CA HIS A 183 25.10 0.91 8.32
C HIS A 183 23.80 0.10 8.46
N PRO A 184 23.76 -1.17 7.99
CA PRO A 184 22.53 -1.96 7.93
C PRO A 184 21.76 -2.05 9.25
N GLU A 185 22.44 -2.32 10.37
CA GLU A 185 21.76 -2.41 11.67
C GLU A 185 21.21 -1.06 12.14
N ARG A 186 21.97 0.03 11.97
CA ARG A 186 21.46 1.38 12.30
C ARG A 186 20.31 1.80 11.39
N GLN A 187 20.32 1.35 10.14
CA GLN A 187 19.23 1.56 9.22
C GLN A 187 17.97 0.84 9.74
N ARG A 188 18.07 -0.42 10.17
CA ARG A 188 16.97 -1.13 10.82
C ARG A 188 16.48 -0.40 12.07
N ASP A 189 17.36 0.02 12.96
CA ASP A 189 17.00 0.76 14.17
C ASP A 189 16.23 2.05 13.83
N TYR A 190 16.59 2.72 12.74
CA TYR A 190 15.87 3.89 12.26
C TYR A 190 14.47 3.53 11.73
N PHE A 191 14.39 2.56 10.82
CA PHE A 191 13.14 2.19 10.15
C PHE A 191 12.17 1.41 11.04
N THR A 192 12.65 0.85 12.16
CA THR A 192 11.82 0.29 13.25
C THR A 192 11.42 1.33 14.31
N VAL A 193 11.77 2.60 14.13
CA VAL A 193 11.48 3.70 15.07
C VAL A 193 12.10 3.49 16.46
N GLN A 194 13.19 2.72 16.53
CA GLN A 194 13.90 2.46 17.79
C GLN A 194 14.94 3.54 18.09
N SER A 195 15.64 4.05 17.06
CA SER A 195 16.68 5.05 17.23
C SER A 195 16.12 6.40 17.73
N ALA A 196 16.92 7.11 18.52
CA ALA A 196 16.56 8.44 19.03
C ALA A 196 16.32 9.43 17.88
N ASP A 197 17.17 9.37 16.84
CA ASP A 197 17.07 10.20 15.65
C ASP A 197 15.77 9.93 14.87
N SER A 198 15.36 8.67 14.74
CA SER A 198 14.09 8.31 14.09
C SER A 198 12.89 8.93 14.78
N LYS A 199 12.87 8.87 16.12
CA LYS A 199 11.82 9.50 16.93
C LYS A 199 11.87 11.02 16.83
N ALA A 200 13.05 11.63 16.84
CA ALA A 200 13.21 13.07 16.73
C ALA A 200 12.72 13.60 15.37
N VAL A 201 13.10 12.93 14.27
CA VAL A 201 12.63 13.30 12.92
C VAL A 201 11.13 13.05 12.79
N LEU A 202 10.60 11.94 13.34
CA LEU A 202 9.16 11.68 13.35
C LEU A 202 8.38 12.81 14.03
N GLN A 203 8.85 13.31 15.18
CA GLN A 203 8.20 14.44 15.85
C GLN A 203 8.35 15.75 15.07
N ARG A 204 9.50 15.98 14.43
CA ARG A 204 9.73 17.18 13.61
C ARG A 204 8.80 17.23 12.40
N GLU A 205 8.58 16.09 11.73
CA GLU A 205 7.76 16.01 10.52
C GLU A 205 6.25 15.92 10.81
N ARG A 206 5.84 15.87 12.09
CA ARG A 206 4.44 15.86 12.50
C ARG A 206 3.84 17.27 12.50
N HIS A 207 3.30 17.67 11.37
CA HIS A 207 2.74 19.02 11.15
C HIS A 207 1.26 19.16 11.56
N GLY A 208 0.87 18.65 12.73
CA GLY A 208 -0.51 18.77 13.26
C GLY A 208 -1.36 17.51 13.09
N THR A 209 -2.65 17.68 12.78
CA THR A 209 -3.64 16.59 12.66
C THR A 209 -3.82 16.18 11.19
N LEU A 210 -3.92 14.87 10.94
CA LEU A 210 -4.16 14.36 9.58
C LEU A 210 -5.65 14.44 9.25
N LEU A 211 -6.00 14.91 8.05
CA LEU A 211 -7.40 15.01 7.62
C LEU A 211 -8.13 13.67 7.70
N VAL A 212 -7.45 12.57 7.34
CA VAL A 212 -8.00 11.22 7.37
C VAL A 212 -8.52 10.79 8.76
N ASP A 213 -7.99 11.37 9.84
CA ASP A 213 -8.47 11.10 11.21
C ASP A 213 -9.82 11.75 11.51
N HIS A 214 -10.17 12.80 10.77
CA HIS A 214 -11.37 13.61 11.00
C HIS A 214 -12.40 13.53 9.87
N MET A 215 -12.06 12.94 8.71
CA MET A 215 -12.95 12.81 7.56
C MET A 215 -14.34 12.29 7.94
N ARG A 216 -14.41 11.14 8.63
CA ARG A 216 -15.70 10.53 8.98
C ARG A 216 -16.60 11.45 9.82
N ALA A 217 -16.01 12.19 10.75
CA ALA A 217 -16.74 13.14 11.59
C ALA A 217 -17.22 14.34 10.76
N LEU A 218 -16.34 14.88 9.91
CA LEU A 218 -16.69 15.98 9.00
C LEU A 218 -17.81 15.59 8.03
N ASP A 219 -17.77 14.39 7.45
CA ASP A 219 -18.84 13.88 6.57
C ASP A 219 -20.18 13.79 7.30
N LEU A 220 -20.18 13.29 8.55
CA LEU A 220 -21.39 13.21 9.37
C LEU A 220 -21.95 14.59 9.72
N TYR A 221 -21.08 15.58 9.98
CA TYR A 221 -21.51 16.94 10.24
C TYR A 221 -22.10 17.60 9.00
N LEU A 222 -21.48 17.43 7.82
CA LEU A 222 -22.02 17.92 6.55
C LEU A 222 -23.41 17.34 6.27
N LEU A 223 -23.56 16.01 6.41
CA LEU A 223 -24.83 15.34 6.23
C LEU A 223 -25.88 15.78 7.27
N GLY A 224 -25.49 15.87 8.54
CA GLY A 224 -26.42 16.15 9.63
C GLY A 224 -26.94 17.58 9.66
N PHE A 225 -26.07 18.56 9.39
CA PHE A 225 -26.42 19.98 9.48
C PHE A 225 -26.84 20.60 8.15
N TRP A 226 -26.25 20.13 7.05
CA TRP A 226 -26.46 20.72 5.72
C TRP A 226 -27.12 19.77 4.73
N GLN A 227 -27.35 18.49 5.08
CA GLN A 227 -27.79 17.45 4.14
C GLN A 227 -26.89 17.36 2.92
N ASP A 228 -25.61 17.71 3.10
CA ASP A 228 -24.61 17.74 2.04
C ASP A 228 -23.67 16.54 2.15
N ALA A 229 -23.31 15.99 1.00
CA ALA A 229 -22.38 14.88 0.83
C ALA A 229 -21.13 15.31 0.03
N ALA A 230 -20.77 16.60 0.09
CA ALA A 230 -19.60 17.15 -0.56
C ALA A 230 -18.32 16.38 -0.19
N TYR A 231 -17.48 16.13 -1.20
CA TYR A 231 -16.22 15.42 -1.00
C TYR A 231 -15.14 16.37 -0.49
N LEU A 232 -14.61 16.10 0.70
CA LEU A 232 -13.54 16.89 1.31
C LEU A 232 -12.17 16.42 0.79
N VAL A 233 -11.49 17.30 0.07
CA VAL A 233 -10.15 17.03 -0.47
C VAL A 233 -9.10 17.74 0.39
N PRO A 234 -8.04 17.06 0.85
CA PRO A 234 -6.92 17.73 1.49
C PRO A 234 -6.19 18.63 0.48
N TYR A 235 -5.97 19.89 0.85
CA TYR A 235 -5.15 20.81 0.07
C TYR A 235 -3.68 20.73 0.55
N SER A 236 -2.73 20.52 -0.37
CA SER A 236 -1.30 20.58 -0.06
C SER A 236 -0.76 21.98 -0.29
N LEU A 237 -0.06 22.53 0.70
CA LEU A 237 0.75 23.75 0.55
C LEU A 237 2.15 23.47 -0.03
N GLY A 238 2.48 22.20 -0.28
CA GLY A 238 3.82 21.75 -0.69
C GLY A 238 4.13 21.88 -2.17
N PHE A 239 3.13 22.16 -3.02
CA PHE A 239 3.34 22.43 -4.44
C PHE A 239 3.26 23.94 -4.70
N ASP A 240 4.29 24.49 -5.35
CA ASP A 240 4.19 25.74 -6.09
C ASP A 240 3.34 25.49 -7.35
N GLU A 241 2.02 25.38 -7.17
CA GLU A 241 1.11 25.47 -8.31
C GLU A 241 1.08 26.91 -8.81
N LEU A 242 1.19 27.10 -10.14
CA LEU A 242 1.06 28.40 -10.82
C LEU A 242 -0.23 29.16 -10.43
N ARG A 243 -1.23 28.44 -9.90
CA ARG A 243 -2.48 28.98 -9.39
C ARG A 243 -2.74 28.33 -8.05
N LYS A 244 -2.80 29.12 -6.97
CA LYS A 244 -3.21 28.62 -5.65
C LYS A 244 -4.71 28.32 -5.70
N PRO A 245 -5.14 27.05 -5.53
CA PRO A 245 -6.54 26.72 -5.34
C PRO A 245 -7.08 27.48 -4.13
N VAL A 246 -8.21 28.14 -4.32
CA VAL A 246 -8.92 28.88 -3.27
C VAL A 246 -10.01 27.98 -2.67
N PRO A 247 -10.34 28.12 -1.37
CA PRO A 247 -11.26 27.22 -0.67
C PRO A 247 -12.75 27.41 -1.06
N TYR A 248 -13.03 28.06 -2.19
CA TYR A 248 -14.36 28.24 -2.75
C TYR A 248 -14.37 27.75 -4.19
N PHE A 249 -15.50 27.20 -4.64
CA PHE A 249 -15.70 26.77 -6.02
C PHE A 249 -15.43 27.92 -6.99
N ASP A 250 -14.49 27.73 -7.91
CA ASP A 250 -14.31 28.63 -9.03
C ASP A 250 -15.00 28.06 -10.28
N LYS A 251 -14.93 28.77 -11.40
CA LYS A 251 -15.61 28.33 -12.64
C LYS A 251 -15.06 27.01 -13.21
N PHE A 252 -13.99 26.48 -12.64
CA PHE A 252 -13.32 25.25 -13.03
C PHE A 252 -13.56 24.09 -12.05
N GLY A 253 -14.36 24.31 -11.00
CA GLY A 253 -14.64 23.34 -9.94
C GLY A 253 -13.79 23.62 -8.71
#